data_AF-A0A1V5X584-F1
#
_entry.id   AF-A0A1V5X584-F1
#
_cell.length_a   1.000
_cell.length_b   1.000
_cell.length_c   1.000
_cell.angle_alpha   90.00
_cell.angle_beta   90.00
_cell.angle_gamma   90.00
#
_symmetry.space_group_name_H-M   'P 1'
#
loop_
_entity.id
_entity.type
_entity.pdbx_description
1 polymer ?
#
loop_
_entity_poly.entity_id
_entity_poly.type
_entity_poly.pdbx_seq_one_letter_code
_entity_poly.pdbx_strand_id
1 'polypeptide(L)'
;MGGSPKKFVLASLIEHESCISLTHSKCWDPASRLKTPREEGAGLFQITRAYRPDGSIRFDALEELRSKYPKYLYELNWLNIYSRADLQIRAGILKSKDNYLQFVKYSANTDEALAFADAAYNGGAGGVNNERRACYISKGCDASKWFGHVEKYCLKSKIALYGNRSACDINRHHVEDVLHIRANKYAPFFK
;
A
#
# COMPACT_ATOMS: atom_id res chain seq x y z
N MET A 1 -1.04 6.57 20.66
CA MET A 1 -0.42 6.51 19.31
C MET A 1 -1.31 7.27 18.33
N GLY A 2 -1.08 8.57 18.15
CA GLY A 2 -1.78 9.36 17.12
C GLY A 2 -1.13 9.15 15.74
N GLY A 3 -1.88 9.40 14.66
CA GLY A 3 -1.36 9.46 13.28
C GLY A 3 -1.30 8.14 12.51
N SER A 4 -2.01 7.08 12.92
CA SER A 4 -2.23 5.88 12.09
C SER A 4 -3.50 6.05 11.23
N PRO A 5 -3.55 5.52 10.00
CA PRO A 5 -4.78 5.43 9.22
C PRO A 5 -5.93 4.83 10.03
N LYS A 6 -7.17 5.20 9.67
CA LYS A 6 -8.39 4.71 10.33
C LYS A 6 -8.36 3.17 10.40
N LYS A 7 -8.68 2.57 11.55
CA LYS A 7 -8.55 1.10 11.77
C LYS A 7 -9.29 0.28 10.72
N PHE A 8 -10.48 0.72 10.32
CA PHE A 8 -11.29 0.05 9.31
C PHE A 8 -10.67 0.14 7.89
N VAL A 9 -9.86 1.17 7.60
CA VAL A 9 -9.10 1.26 6.34
C VAL A 9 -7.94 0.26 6.33
N LEU A 10 -7.31 -0.01 7.48
CA LEU A 10 -6.29 -1.06 7.56
C LEU A 10 -6.88 -2.45 7.31
N ALA A 11 -8.10 -2.70 7.78
CA ALA A 11 -8.81 -3.94 7.50
C ALA A 11 -9.19 -4.07 6.01
N SER A 12 -9.65 -2.98 5.37
CA SER A 12 -9.91 -3.01 3.93
C SER A 12 -8.64 -3.19 3.10
N LEU A 13 -7.52 -2.63 3.55
CA LEU A 13 -6.22 -2.84 2.91
C LEU A 13 -5.81 -4.32 2.96
N ILE A 14 -5.95 -5.00 4.12
CA ILE A 14 -5.68 -6.45 4.20
C ILE A 14 -6.54 -7.24 3.23
N GLU A 15 -7.83 -6.90 3.16
CA GLU A 15 -8.73 -7.57 2.23
C GLU A 15 -8.30 -7.36 0.78
N HIS A 16 -7.99 -6.12 0.40
CA HIS A 16 -7.51 -5.79 -0.95
C HIS A 16 -6.25 -6.59 -1.32
N GLU A 17 -5.29 -6.66 -0.40
CA GLU A 17 -3.98 -7.25 -0.64
C GLU A 17 -4.02 -8.79 -0.63
N SER A 18 -4.87 -9.41 0.19
CA SER A 18 -4.87 -10.88 0.38
C SER A 18 -6.03 -11.62 -0.30
N CYS A 19 -7.15 -10.95 -0.61
CA CYS A 19 -8.36 -11.59 -1.11
C CYS A 19 -8.52 -11.45 -2.64
N ILE A 20 -8.20 -12.51 -3.39
CA ILE A 20 -8.59 -12.62 -4.81
C ILE A 20 -10.12 -12.63 -4.95
N SER A 21 -10.79 -13.35 -4.06
CA SER A 21 -12.23 -13.26 -3.79
C SER A 21 -12.47 -13.49 -2.29
N LEU A 22 -13.67 -13.17 -1.80
CA LEU A 22 -14.01 -13.34 -0.38
C LEU A 22 -13.97 -14.80 0.10
N THR A 23 -14.07 -15.76 -0.82
CA THR A 23 -14.05 -17.20 -0.53
C THR A 23 -12.72 -17.86 -0.92
N HIS A 24 -11.79 -17.11 -1.50
CA HIS A 24 -10.49 -17.66 -1.88
C HIS A 24 -9.69 -18.02 -0.62
N SER A 25 -8.97 -19.14 -0.64
CA SER A 25 -8.15 -19.61 0.49
C SER A 25 -7.05 -18.65 0.95
N LYS A 26 -6.76 -17.61 0.16
CA LYS A 26 -5.75 -16.58 0.46
C LYS A 26 -6.35 -15.40 1.21
N CYS A 27 -7.67 -15.26 1.19
CA CYS A 27 -8.34 -14.11 1.75
C CYS A 27 -8.19 -14.12 3.27
N TRP A 28 -7.60 -13.05 3.82
CA TRP A 28 -7.30 -12.94 5.24
C TRP A 28 -6.40 -14.08 5.79
N ASP A 29 -5.58 -14.68 4.93
CA ASP A 29 -4.64 -15.73 5.31
C ASP A 29 -3.21 -15.17 5.48
N PRO A 30 -2.56 -15.29 6.65
CA PRO A 30 -1.16 -14.91 6.82
C PRO A 30 -0.19 -15.71 5.94
N ALA A 31 -0.57 -16.88 5.44
CA ALA A 31 0.20 -17.66 4.48
C ALA A 31 0.01 -17.20 3.02
N SER A 32 -0.84 -16.20 2.76
CA SER A 32 -1.05 -15.67 1.41
C SER A 32 0.26 -15.23 0.77
N ARG A 33 0.53 -15.73 -0.43
CA ARG A 33 1.80 -15.52 -1.12
C ARG A 33 1.57 -15.22 -2.60
N LEU A 34 2.16 -14.10 -3.03
CA LEU A 34 2.49 -13.84 -4.43
C LEU A 34 3.97 -14.16 -4.60
N LYS A 35 4.32 -15.09 -5.49
CA LYS A 35 5.71 -15.42 -5.80
C LYS A 35 5.89 -15.53 -7.30
N THR A 36 6.71 -14.64 -7.85
CA THR A 36 7.08 -14.62 -9.27
C THR A 36 8.60 -14.45 -9.38
N PRO A 37 9.21 -14.58 -10.58
CA PRO A 37 10.61 -14.23 -10.78
C PRO A 37 10.92 -12.76 -10.47
N ARG A 38 9.90 -11.87 -10.48
CA ARG A 38 10.06 -10.43 -10.27
C ARG A 38 9.91 -10.03 -8.82
N GLU A 39 9.10 -10.73 -8.05
CA GLU A 39 8.76 -10.34 -6.68
C GLU A 39 8.20 -11.46 -5.81
N GLU A 40 8.27 -11.22 -4.51
CA GLU A 40 7.59 -11.98 -3.48
C GLU A 40 6.80 -11.04 -2.59
N GLY A 41 5.46 -11.15 -2.61
CA GLY A 41 4.53 -10.51 -1.69
C GLY A 41 4.12 -11.50 -0.60
N ALA A 42 4.18 -11.07 0.67
CA ALA A 42 3.93 -11.92 1.82
C ALA A 42 2.79 -11.45 2.71
N GLY A 43 1.86 -12.38 2.96
CA GLY A 43 0.89 -12.34 4.04
C GLY A 43 -0.25 -11.35 3.86
N LEU A 44 -0.84 -10.96 4.97
CA LEU A 44 -2.07 -10.16 5.03
C LEU A 44 -1.96 -8.82 4.29
N PHE A 45 -0.76 -8.25 4.26
CA PHE A 45 -0.46 -6.92 3.72
C PHE A 45 0.42 -6.98 2.46
N GLN A 46 0.69 -8.18 1.94
CA GLN A 46 1.59 -8.41 0.80
C GLN A 46 2.91 -7.62 0.91
N ILE A 47 3.58 -7.68 2.08
CA ILE A 47 4.89 -7.04 2.26
C ILE A 47 5.85 -7.63 1.22
N THR A 48 6.46 -6.75 0.42
CA THR A 48 7.09 -7.15 -0.85
C THR A 48 8.60 -7.00 -0.84
N ARG A 49 9.29 -7.99 -1.42
CA ARG A 49 10.64 -7.81 -2.00
C ARG A 49 10.58 -8.06 -3.49
N ALA A 50 11.34 -7.29 -4.26
CA ALA A 50 11.45 -7.46 -5.70
C ALA A 50 12.89 -7.76 -6.13
N TYR A 51 13.02 -8.43 -7.25
CA TYR A 51 14.29 -8.93 -7.78
C TYR A 51 14.61 -8.27 -9.14
N ARG A 52 15.91 -8.21 -9.44
CA ARG A 52 16.43 -7.97 -10.79
C ARG A 52 16.44 -9.28 -11.59
N PRO A 53 16.61 -9.23 -12.93
CA PRO A 53 16.70 -10.44 -13.76
C PRO A 53 17.81 -11.43 -13.34
N ASP A 54 18.88 -10.95 -12.71
CA ASP A 54 19.98 -11.75 -12.18
C ASP A 54 19.67 -12.39 -10.80
N GLY A 55 18.47 -12.18 -10.27
CA GLY A 55 18.04 -12.67 -8.95
C GLY A 55 18.46 -11.80 -7.77
N SER A 56 19.25 -10.73 -7.98
CA SER A 56 19.63 -9.81 -6.91
C SER A 56 18.42 -9.00 -6.43
N ILE A 57 18.42 -8.63 -5.15
CA ILE A 57 17.34 -7.82 -4.56
C ILE A 57 17.37 -6.41 -5.13
N ARG A 58 16.25 -5.97 -5.71
CA ARG A 58 16.02 -4.59 -6.18
C ARG A 58 15.53 -3.70 -5.06
N PHE A 59 14.59 -4.19 -4.24
CA PHE A 59 14.16 -3.58 -2.99
C PHE A 59 13.56 -4.65 -2.06
N ASP A 60 13.56 -4.38 -0.75
CA ASP A 60 13.01 -5.27 0.27
C ASP A 60 12.29 -4.45 1.34
N ALA A 61 10.95 -4.39 1.25
CA ALA A 61 10.15 -3.59 2.17
C ALA A 61 10.21 -4.14 3.61
N LEU A 62 10.42 -5.45 3.79
CA LEU A 62 10.55 -6.04 5.12
C LEU A 62 11.85 -5.58 5.78
N GLU A 63 12.96 -5.63 5.05
CA GLU A 63 14.26 -5.21 5.56
C GLU A 63 14.27 -3.71 5.90
N GLU A 64 13.67 -2.88 5.03
CA GLU A 64 13.51 -1.44 5.27
C GLU A 64 12.70 -1.16 6.55
N LEU A 65 11.55 -1.83 6.72
CA LEU A 65 10.70 -1.66 7.90
C LEU A 65 11.39 -2.17 9.17
N ARG A 66 12.07 -3.32 9.10
CA ARG A 66 12.81 -3.90 10.22
C ARG A 66 13.94 -2.98 10.68
N SER A 67 14.69 -2.44 9.72
CA SER A 67 15.77 -1.47 9.97
C SER A 67 15.25 -0.19 10.62
N LYS A 68 14.09 0.30 10.16
CA LYS A 68 13.47 1.52 10.69
C LYS A 68 12.81 1.33 12.05
N TYR A 69 12.26 0.13 12.30
CA TYR A 69 11.48 -0.19 13.50
C TYR A 69 11.99 -1.43 14.24
N PRO A 70 13.28 -1.47 14.63
CA PRO A 70 13.89 -2.67 15.20
C PRO A 70 13.20 -3.09 16.50
N LYS A 71 12.82 -2.12 17.35
CA LYS A 71 12.06 -2.37 18.59
C LYS A 71 10.79 -3.19 18.37
N TYR A 72 10.17 -3.09 17.20
CA TYR A 72 8.88 -3.67 16.90
C TYR A 72 8.95 -4.91 16.00
N LEU A 73 9.98 -5.00 15.15
CA LEU A 73 10.04 -5.92 14.03
C LEU A 73 11.34 -6.74 13.97
N TYR A 74 12.27 -6.64 14.93
CA TYR A 74 13.57 -7.32 14.86
C TYR A 74 13.46 -8.84 14.60
N GLU A 75 12.42 -9.50 15.13
CA GLU A 75 12.18 -10.94 14.92
C GLU A 75 11.63 -11.26 13.52
N LEU A 76 10.96 -10.32 12.85
CA LEU A 76 10.32 -10.58 11.57
C LEU A 76 11.36 -10.68 10.47
N ASN A 77 11.32 -11.75 9.70
CA ASN A 77 12.22 -12.00 8.58
C ASN A 77 11.56 -12.91 7.54
N TRP A 78 12.18 -13.09 6.38
CA TRP A 78 11.61 -13.89 5.30
C TRP A 78 11.45 -15.39 5.62
N LEU A 79 12.11 -15.92 6.65
CA LEU A 79 11.94 -17.32 7.09
C LEU A 79 10.69 -17.53 7.94
N ASN A 80 10.22 -16.49 8.65
CA ASN A 80 9.09 -16.59 9.56
C ASN A 80 7.92 -15.66 9.20
N ILE A 81 8.02 -14.87 8.13
CA ILE A 81 6.98 -13.91 7.77
C ILE A 81 5.61 -14.60 7.65
N TYR A 82 5.51 -15.76 6.99
CA TYR A 82 4.26 -16.49 6.80
C TYR A 82 3.67 -17.15 8.06
N SER A 83 4.44 -17.26 9.15
CA SER A 83 3.98 -17.82 10.44
C SER A 83 3.78 -16.77 11.53
N ARG A 84 4.23 -15.53 11.32
CA ARG A 84 4.15 -14.42 12.29
C ARG A 84 3.13 -13.38 11.88
N ALA A 85 1.85 -13.77 11.85
CA ALA A 85 0.73 -12.89 11.50
C ALA A 85 0.71 -11.61 12.37
N ASP A 86 1.06 -11.72 13.66
CA ASP A 86 1.17 -10.60 14.60
C ASP A 86 2.17 -9.54 14.12
N LEU A 87 3.34 -9.98 13.64
CA LEU A 87 4.38 -9.10 13.14
C LEU A 87 4.11 -8.61 11.71
N GLN A 88 3.48 -9.43 10.85
CA GLN A 88 3.00 -8.98 9.54
C GLN A 88 2.05 -7.78 9.69
N ILE A 89 1.06 -7.91 10.57
CA ILE A 89 0.08 -6.85 10.82
C ILE A 89 0.79 -5.61 11.35
N ARG A 90 1.72 -5.78 12.31
CA ARG A 90 2.51 -4.67 12.84
C ARG A 90 3.33 -3.97 11.75
N ALA A 91 3.97 -4.72 10.87
CA ALA A 91 4.74 -4.17 9.74
C ALA A 91 3.84 -3.39 8.77
N GLY A 92 2.68 -3.94 8.40
CA GLY A 92 1.70 -3.27 7.54
C GLY A 92 1.17 -1.97 8.15
N ILE A 93 0.84 -1.97 9.44
CA ILE A 93 0.41 -0.77 10.17
C ILE A 93 1.51 0.29 10.18
N LEU A 94 2.76 -0.09 10.46
CA LEU A 94 3.90 0.84 10.49
C LEU A 94 4.15 1.45 9.11
N LYS A 95 4.13 0.64 8.04
CA LYS A 95 4.26 1.11 6.66
C LYS A 95 3.14 2.08 6.27
N SER A 96 1.89 1.74 6.58
CA SER A 96 0.73 2.58 6.27
C SER A 96 0.77 3.89 7.07
N LYS A 97 1.16 3.84 8.35
CA LYS A 97 1.40 5.01 9.20
C LYS A 97 2.48 5.92 8.61
N ASP A 98 3.60 5.37 8.17
CA ASP A 98 4.68 6.15 7.54
C ASP A 98 4.20 6.93 6.32
N ASN A 99 3.48 6.25 5.43
CA ASN A 99 2.92 6.89 4.25
C ASN A 99 1.92 8.00 4.66
N TYR A 100 1.03 7.73 5.61
CA TYR A 100 0.07 8.74 6.09
C TYR A 100 0.77 9.98 6.68
N LEU A 101 1.75 9.78 7.57
CA LEU A 101 2.52 10.87 8.16
C LEU A 101 3.31 11.67 7.12
N GLN A 102 3.76 11.02 6.04
CA GLN A 102 4.40 11.71 4.94
C GLN A 102 3.44 12.66 4.21
N PHE A 103 2.19 12.25 3.97
CA PHE A 103 1.27 13.00 3.11
C PHE A 103 0.32 13.94 3.86
N VAL A 104 0.01 13.68 5.13
CA VAL A 104 -0.95 14.51 5.90
C VAL A 104 -0.54 15.98 5.97
N LYS A 105 0.76 16.27 6.05
CA LYS A 105 1.30 17.64 6.05
C LYS A 105 1.11 18.42 4.75
N TYR A 106 0.73 17.75 3.67
CA TYR A 106 0.53 18.37 2.36
C TYR A 106 -0.88 18.20 1.80
N SER A 107 -1.76 17.55 2.55
CA SER A 107 -3.09 17.16 2.07
C SER A 107 -4.14 18.14 2.57
N ALA A 108 -5.18 18.40 1.77
CA ALA A 108 -6.26 19.32 2.14
C ALA A 108 -7.02 18.87 3.38
N ASN A 109 -7.12 17.55 3.59
CA ASN A 109 -7.76 16.94 4.75
C ASN A 109 -7.25 15.49 4.95
N THR A 110 -7.80 14.83 5.98
CA THR A 110 -7.46 13.44 6.33
C THR A 110 -7.78 12.43 5.22
N ASP A 111 -8.88 12.58 4.51
CA ASP A 111 -9.29 11.61 3.49
C ASP A 111 -8.39 11.70 2.25
N GLU A 112 -7.99 12.90 1.85
CA GLU A 112 -6.97 13.11 0.82
C GLU A 112 -5.61 12.52 1.25
N ALA A 113 -5.24 12.70 2.53
CA ALA A 113 -4.01 12.13 3.07
C ALA A 113 -4.02 10.59 3.06
N LEU A 114 -5.18 9.97 3.36
CA LEU A 114 -5.36 8.53 3.26
C LEU A 114 -5.21 8.05 1.82
N ALA A 115 -5.78 8.76 0.85
CA ALA A 115 -5.66 8.42 -0.57
C ALA A 115 -4.21 8.47 -1.07
N PHE A 116 -3.47 9.53 -0.75
CA PHE A 116 -2.03 9.59 -1.05
C PHE A 116 -1.24 8.46 -0.37
N ALA A 117 -1.57 8.16 0.89
CA ALA A 117 -0.87 7.15 1.67
C ALA A 117 -1.08 5.73 1.12
N ASP A 118 -2.30 5.44 0.70
CA ASP A 118 -2.70 4.18 0.09
C ASP A 118 -2.09 4.02 -1.31
N ALA A 119 -2.14 5.07 -2.14
CA ALA A 119 -1.43 5.09 -3.43
C ALA A 119 0.08 4.84 -3.26
N ALA A 120 0.68 5.38 -2.20
CA ALA A 120 2.08 5.15 -1.88
C ALA A 120 2.36 3.75 -1.29
N TYR A 121 1.35 3.12 -0.66
CA TYR A 121 1.45 1.76 -0.16
C TYR A 121 1.65 0.79 -1.31
N ASN A 122 0.77 0.90 -2.31
CA ASN A 122 0.79 0.09 -3.52
C ASN A 122 1.94 0.45 -4.47
N GLY A 123 2.15 1.75 -4.71
CA GLY A 123 2.97 2.23 -5.83
C GLY A 123 4.25 2.97 -5.44
N GLY A 124 4.56 3.08 -4.15
CA GLY A 124 5.72 3.79 -3.62
C GLY A 124 5.54 5.30 -3.53
N ALA A 125 6.00 5.88 -2.41
CA ALA A 125 5.82 7.30 -2.09
C ALA A 125 6.58 8.26 -3.03
N GLY A 126 7.73 7.83 -3.56
CA GLY A 126 8.49 8.62 -4.54
C GLY A 126 7.70 8.89 -5.82
N GLY A 127 7.00 7.88 -6.34
CA GLY A 127 6.13 8.02 -7.51
C GLY A 127 4.97 8.98 -7.22
N VAL A 128 4.31 8.84 -6.07
CA VAL A 128 3.20 9.74 -5.67
C VAL A 128 3.68 11.19 -5.55
N ASN A 129 4.87 11.44 -4.98
CA ASN A 129 5.44 12.80 -4.94
C ASN A 129 5.68 13.38 -6.33
N ASN A 130 6.12 12.58 -7.31
CA ASN A 130 6.28 13.04 -8.68
C ASN A 130 4.94 13.40 -9.32
N GLU A 131 3.89 12.60 -9.10
CA GLU A 131 2.54 12.88 -9.58
C GLU A 131 1.96 14.14 -8.93
N ARG A 132 2.20 14.35 -7.63
CA ARG A 132 1.85 15.60 -6.92
C ARG A 132 2.54 16.82 -7.52
N ARG A 133 3.83 16.72 -7.86
CA ARG A 133 4.56 17.81 -8.53
C ARG A 133 4.02 18.08 -9.92
N ALA A 134 3.69 17.04 -10.70
CA ALA A 134 3.08 17.19 -12.01
C ALA A 134 1.70 17.88 -11.93
N CYS A 135 0.88 17.51 -10.94
CA CYS A 135 -0.36 18.24 -10.63
C CYS A 135 -0.07 19.70 -10.27
N TYR A 136 0.86 19.97 -9.35
CA TYR A 136 1.15 21.32 -8.87
C TYR A 136 1.47 22.33 -9.99
N ILE A 137 2.21 21.89 -11.02
CA ILE A 137 2.56 22.73 -12.17
C ILE A 137 1.47 22.79 -13.26
N SER A 138 0.41 21.98 -13.13
CA SER A 138 -0.67 21.89 -14.10
C SER A 138 -1.81 22.83 -13.76
N LYS A 139 -2.27 23.60 -14.74
CA LYS A 139 -3.35 24.58 -14.56
C LYS A 139 -4.63 23.90 -14.05
N GLY A 140 -5.17 24.40 -12.93
CA GLY A 140 -6.42 23.93 -12.35
C GLY A 140 -6.31 22.66 -11.49
N CYS A 141 -5.09 22.19 -11.19
CA CYS A 141 -4.89 21.06 -10.28
C CYS A 141 -4.49 21.54 -8.87
N ASP A 142 -5.12 20.97 -7.85
CA ASP A 142 -4.80 21.18 -6.45
C ASP A 142 -3.95 20.00 -5.95
N ALA A 143 -2.65 20.22 -5.80
CA ALA A 143 -1.71 19.18 -5.38
C ALA A 143 -1.85 18.73 -3.90
N SER A 144 -2.78 19.35 -3.16
CA SER A 144 -3.19 18.90 -1.83
C SER A 144 -4.37 17.93 -1.87
N LYS A 145 -4.97 17.70 -3.04
CA LYS A 145 -6.08 16.77 -3.24
C LYS A 145 -5.67 15.63 -4.16
N TRP A 146 -6.00 14.41 -3.76
CA TRP A 146 -5.91 13.23 -4.59
C TRP A 146 -7.09 13.18 -5.57
N PHE A 147 -8.32 13.17 -5.03
CA PHE A 147 -9.53 12.94 -5.81
C PHE A 147 -9.82 14.09 -6.76
N GLY A 148 -10.07 13.77 -8.03
CA GLY A 148 -10.30 14.75 -9.08
C GLY A 148 -9.07 15.60 -9.45
N HIS A 149 -7.92 15.41 -8.79
CA HIS A 149 -6.71 16.20 -8.95
C HIS A 149 -5.51 15.30 -9.21
N VAL A 150 -4.67 14.98 -8.22
CA VAL A 150 -3.40 14.26 -8.44
C VAL A 150 -3.59 12.91 -9.12
N GLU A 151 -4.70 12.21 -8.86
CA GLU A 151 -4.97 10.92 -9.50
C GLU A 151 -5.00 10.99 -11.03
N LYS A 152 -5.36 12.15 -11.62
CA LYS A 152 -5.38 12.38 -13.07
C LYS A 152 -3.99 12.50 -13.70
N TYR A 153 -2.94 12.67 -12.90
CA TYR A 153 -1.56 12.91 -13.34
C TYR A 153 -0.66 11.70 -13.09
N CYS A 154 -1.18 10.50 -13.35
CA CYS A 154 -0.45 9.26 -13.14
C CYS A 154 0.79 9.15 -14.03
N LEU A 155 1.96 9.03 -13.40
CA LEU A 155 3.27 8.93 -14.07
C LEU A 155 3.83 7.50 -14.07
N LYS A 156 3.09 6.55 -13.47
CA LYS A 156 3.43 5.13 -13.54
C LYS A 156 3.25 4.60 -14.97
N SER A 157 3.90 3.47 -15.26
CA SER A 157 3.77 2.81 -16.56
C SER A 157 2.30 2.53 -16.89
N LYS A 158 1.91 2.88 -18.12
CA LYS A 158 0.61 2.56 -18.72
C LYS A 158 0.63 1.27 -19.55
N ILE A 159 1.78 0.59 -19.60
CA ILE A 159 1.91 -0.72 -20.24
C ILE A 159 1.28 -1.78 -19.33
N ALA A 160 0.51 -2.69 -19.91
CA ALA A 160 -0.10 -3.80 -19.20
C ALA A 160 0.97 -4.65 -18.48
N LEU A 161 0.73 -4.94 -17.20
CA LEU A 161 1.62 -5.68 -16.33
C LEU A 161 0.96 -6.95 -15.79
N TYR A 162 -0.31 -6.85 -15.36
CA TYR A 162 -1.10 -7.96 -14.84
C TYR A 162 -2.42 -8.05 -15.59
N GLY A 163 -2.55 -9.07 -16.43
CA GLY A 163 -3.65 -9.16 -17.38
C GLY A 163 -3.67 -7.95 -18.30
N ASN A 164 -4.79 -7.24 -18.36
CA ASN A 164 -4.95 -6.00 -19.13
C ASN A 164 -4.65 -4.72 -18.33
N ARG A 165 -4.18 -4.83 -17.07
CA ARG A 165 -4.01 -3.69 -16.17
C ARG A 165 -2.56 -3.21 -16.14
N SER A 166 -2.37 -1.91 -16.27
CA SER A 166 -1.08 -1.25 -16.08
C SER A 166 -0.78 -0.94 -14.62
N ALA A 167 0.46 -0.56 -14.32
CA ALA A 167 0.84 -0.10 -12.98
C ALA A 167 0.04 1.15 -12.56
N CYS A 168 -0.34 1.98 -13.53
CA CYS A 168 -1.22 3.11 -13.28
C CYS A 168 -2.63 2.67 -12.87
N ASP A 169 -3.25 1.78 -13.66
CA ASP A 169 -4.62 1.30 -13.41
C ASP A 169 -4.73 0.56 -12.08
N ILE A 170 -3.70 -0.21 -11.73
CA ILE A 170 -3.62 -0.91 -10.45
C ILE A 170 -3.59 0.09 -9.31
N ASN A 171 -2.76 1.12 -9.41
CA ASN A 171 -2.60 2.09 -8.34
C ASN A 171 -3.85 2.95 -8.11
N ARG A 172 -4.54 3.37 -9.17
CA ARG A 172 -5.78 4.16 -9.03
C ARG A 172 -6.93 3.35 -8.46
N HIS A 173 -7.08 2.13 -8.96
CA HIS A 173 -8.07 1.20 -8.42
C HIS A 173 -7.78 0.83 -6.97
N HIS A 174 -6.51 0.70 -6.56
CA HIS A 174 -6.15 0.36 -5.19
C HIS A 174 -6.76 1.37 -4.20
N VAL A 175 -6.61 2.66 -4.47
CA VAL A 175 -7.18 3.74 -3.63
C VAL A 175 -8.70 3.68 -3.56
N GLU A 176 -9.36 3.57 -4.71
CA GLU A 176 -10.82 3.50 -4.79
C GLU A 176 -11.37 2.27 -4.04
N ASP A 177 -10.76 1.10 -4.29
CA ASP A 177 -11.22 -0.17 -3.71
C ASP A 177 -11.00 -0.21 -2.19
N VAL A 178 -9.84 0.25 -1.71
CA VAL A 178 -9.53 0.25 -0.27
C VAL A 178 -10.40 1.27 0.47
N LEU A 179 -10.52 2.51 -0.02
CA LEU A 179 -11.14 3.60 0.74
C LEU A 179 -12.65 3.71 0.57
N HIS A 180 -13.20 3.41 -0.61
CA HIS A 180 -14.61 3.65 -0.91
C HIS A 180 -15.42 2.36 -1.04
N ILE A 181 -14.83 1.27 -1.55
CA ILE A 181 -15.55 0.02 -1.76
C ILE A 181 -15.51 -0.84 -0.49
N ARG A 182 -14.31 -1.20 0.00
CA ARG A 182 -14.15 -2.19 1.06
C ARG A 182 -14.23 -1.61 2.48
N ALA A 183 -13.72 -0.39 2.70
CA ALA A 183 -13.67 0.23 4.02
C ALA A 183 -15.04 0.32 4.72
N ASN A 184 -16.11 0.58 3.97
CA ASN A 184 -17.46 0.71 4.50
C ASN A 184 -17.96 -0.55 5.22
N LYS A 185 -17.56 -1.74 4.74
CA LYS A 185 -17.88 -3.01 5.40
C LYS A 185 -17.26 -3.11 6.80
N TYR A 186 -16.07 -2.54 6.99
CA TYR A 186 -15.34 -2.64 8.25
C TYR A 186 -15.72 -1.55 9.26
N ALA A 187 -16.15 -0.38 8.80
CA ALA A 187 -16.42 0.77 9.66
C ALA A 187 -17.31 0.46 10.90
N PRO A 188 -18.39 -0.34 10.81
CA PRO A 188 -19.23 -0.67 11.97
C PRO A 188 -18.51 -1.44 13.09
N PHE A 189 -17.42 -2.16 12.79
CA PHE A 189 -16.69 -2.99 13.76
C PHE A 189 -15.61 -2.22 14.53
N PHE A 190 -15.37 -0.96 14.18
CA PHE A 190 -14.31 -0.12 14.79
C PHE A 190 -14.86 1.18 15.39
N LYS A 191 -16.15 1.19 15.75
CA LYS A 191 -16.80 2.28 16.51
C LYS A 191 -16.24 2.39 17.92
#